data_AF-A0A2G5E5Q8-F1
#
_entry.id   AF-A0A2G5E5Q8-F1
#
_cell.length_a   1.000
_cell.length_b   1.000
_cell.length_c   1.000
_cell.angle_alpha   90.00
_cell.angle_beta   90.00
_cell.angle_gamma   90.00
#
_symmetry.space_group_name_H-M   'P 1'
#
loop_
_entity.id
_entity.type
_entity.pdbx_description
1 polymer ?
#
loop_
_entity_poly.entity_id
_entity_poly.type
_entity_poly.pdbx_seq_one_letter_code
_entity_poly.pdbx_strand_id
1 'polypeptide(L)'
;MVVPHSYYICNTITQEHVILPTLPPQLITDHVGLHGFGYDSDTDTYKVIRIYPTSSISSAEVCTLGLGKWRRIEDVPSFRNYSPVCEFVNGSLHWLTFDKNHNMVIVSFNLSTEKFGIIPSPHVANTNIRSIGVLEDCPRIVSLTYNRDLINDGIISDHDFIMELWVMKNYGVQESWTKEYVFANAIPTLFFLL
;
A
#
# COMPACT_ATOMS: atom_id res chain seq x y z
N MET A 1 -21.70 -3.64 -23.25
CA MET A 1 -22.05 -4.58 -22.17
C MET A 1 -20.90 -4.52 -21.18
N VAL A 2 -21.10 -3.94 -19.99
CA VAL A 2 -20.02 -3.85 -18.98
C VAL A 2 -19.96 -5.19 -18.27
N VAL A 3 -18.82 -5.88 -18.38
CA VAL A 3 -18.61 -7.17 -17.72
C VAL A 3 -18.36 -6.89 -16.23
N PRO A 4 -19.09 -7.52 -15.30
CA PRO A 4 -18.84 -7.32 -13.88
C PRO A 4 -17.46 -7.88 -13.51
N HIS A 5 -16.62 -7.04 -12.91
CA HIS A 5 -15.32 -7.46 -12.40
C HIS A 5 -15.52 -8.30 -11.13
N SER A 6 -14.97 -9.52 -11.15
CA SER A 6 -14.97 -10.44 -10.01
C SER A 6 -13.60 -10.42 -9.34
N TYR A 7 -13.57 -10.45 -8.01
CA TYR A 7 -12.33 -10.64 -7.26
C TYR A 7 -12.15 -12.12 -6.97
N TYR A 8 -10.92 -12.60 -7.16
CA TYR A 8 -10.52 -13.98 -6.90
C TYR A 8 -9.46 -13.98 -5.81
N ILE A 9 -9.61 -14.86 -4.84
CA ILE A 9 -8.56 -15.22 -3.89
C ILE A 9 -8.10 -16.60 -4.28
N CYS A 10 -6.81 -16.75 -4.57
CA CYS A 10 -6.23 -18.02 -4.98
C CYS A 10 -5.21 -18.46 -3.93
N ASN A 11 -5.40 -19.66 -3.37
CA ASN A 11 -4.36 -20.34 -2.61
C ASN A 11 -3.62 -21.28 -3.57
N THR A 12 -2.41 -20.90 -3.97
CA THR A 12 -1.62 -21.67 -4.94
C THR A 12 -1.05 -22.97 -4.35
N ILE A 13 -0.94 -23.07 -3.03
CA ILE A 13 -0.44 -24.27 -2.33
C ILE A 13 -1.54 -25.33 -2.27
N THR A 14 -2.75 -24.95 -1.86
CA THR A 14 -3.89 -25.87 -1.78
C THR A 14 -4.63 -26.04 -3.10
N GLN A 15 -4.34 -25.19 -4.10
CA GLN A 15 -5.05 -25.10 -5.38
C GLN A 15 -6.53 -24.70 -5.25
N GLU A 16 -6.91 -24.16 -4.09
CA GLU A 16 -8.25 -23.67 -3.84
C GLU A 16 -8.39 -22.21 -4.28
N HIS A 17 -9.60 -21.84 -4.67
CA HIS A 17 -9.94 -20.45 -4.96
C HIS A 17 -11.31 -20.08 -4.43
N VAL A 18 -11.46 -18.81 -4.06
CA VAL A 18 -12.73 -18.22 -3.65
C VAL A 18 -13.05 -17.04 -4.55
N ILE A 19 -14.28 -17.02 -5.07
CA ILE A 19 -14.82 -15.91 -5.84
C ILE A 19 -15.62 -15.02 -4.90
N LEU A 20 -15.28 -13.74 -4.83
CA LEU A 20 -16.00 -12.77 -4.01
C LEU A 20 -17.25 -12.25 -4.75
N PRO A 21 -18.27 -11.76 -4.00
CA PRO A 21 -19.48 -11.23 -4.61
C PRO A 21 -19.20 -10.13 -5.63
N THR A 22 -19.84 -10.21 -6.79
CA THR A 22 -19.68 -9.26 -7.90
C THR A 22 -20.28 -7.90 -7.58
N LEU A 23 -19.70 -6.87 -8.20
CA LEU A 23 -20.20 -5.50 -8.12
C LEU A 23 -21.56 -5.34 -8.81
N PRO A 24 -22.47 -4.53 -8.24
CA PRO A 24 -23.54 -3.95 -9.03
C PRO A 24 -22.95 -3.14 -10.20
N PRO A 25 -23.50 -3.22 -11.42
CA PRO A 25 -22.95 -2.58 -12.61
C PRO A 25 -22.71 -1.07 -12.48
N GLN A 26 -23.41 -0.41 -11.58
CA GLN A 26 -23.40 1.05 -11.35
C GLN A 26 -22.16 1.55 -10.59
N LEU A 27 -21.37 0.64 -10.00
CA LEU A 27 -20.15 0.96 -9.24
C LEU A 27 -18.87 0.54 -9.98
N ILE A 28 -18.99 0.14 -11.25
CA ILE A 28 -17.85 -0.22 -12.09
C ILE A 28 -17.20 1.08 -12.56
N THR A 29 -16.12 1.48 -11.90
CA THR A 29 -15.25 2.56 -12.38
C THR A 29 -14.13 1.95 -13.23
N ASP A 30 -13.79 2.58 -14.36
CA ASP A 30 -12.66 2.17 -15.23
C ASP A 30 -11.28 2.35 -14.55
N HIS A 31 -11.25 2.90 -13.33
CA HIS A 31 -10.03 3.09 -12.55
C HIS A 31 -9.76 1.89 -11.65
N VAL A 32 -8.53 1.36 -11.74
CA VAL A 32 -7.99 0.36 -10.82
C VAL A 32 -7.93 0.99 -9.43
N GLY A 33 -8.91 0.66 -8.59
CA GLY A 33 -8.94 1.05 -7.18
C GLY A 33 -7.83 0.34 -6.38
N LEU A 34 -7.49 0.88 -5.21
CA LEU A 34 -6.63 0.16 -4.28
C LEU A 34 -7.40 -1.04 -3.74
N HIS A 35 -6.70 -2.14 -3.54
CA HIS A 35 -7.26 -3.33 -2.94
C HIS A 35 -6.23 -3.93 -1.99
N GLY A 36 -6.70 -4.73 -1.05
CA GLY A 36 -5.83 -5.43 -0.12
C GLY A 36 -6.52 -6.66 0.44
N PHE A 37 -5.70 -7.62 0.82
CA PHE A 37 -6.12 -8.89 1.39
C PHE A 37 -5.23 -9.22 2.58
N GLY A 38 -5.82 -9.68 3.67
CA GLY A 38 -5.05 -10.08 4.84
C GLY A 38 -5.88 -10.85 5.85
N TYR A 39 -5.17 -11.34 6.86
CA TYR A 39 -5.72 -12.14 7.94
C TYR A 39 -5.96 -11.26 9.18
N ASP A 40 -7.16 -11.34 9.73
CA ASP A 40 -7.56 -10.72 10.98
C ASP A 40 -7.46 -11.75 12.10
N SER A 41 -6.42 -11.63 12.93
CA SER A 41 -6.14 -12.55 14.04
C SER A 41 -7.16 -12.47 15.16
N ASP A 42 -7.82 -11.32 15.34
CA ASP A 42 -8.75 -11.11 16.46
C ASP A 42 -10.07 -11.85 16.22
N THR A 43 -10.47 -11.99 14.95
CA THR A 43 -11.71 -12.67 14.56
C THR A 43 -11.47 -14.00 13.84
N ASP A 44 -10.22 -14.43 13.68
CA ASP A 44 -9.81 -15.64 12.95
C ASP A 44 -10.43 -15.70 11.53
N THR A 45 -10.38 -14.58 10.81
CA THR A 45 -10.99 -14.48 9.48
C THR A 45 -10.08 -13.78 8.48
N TYR A 46 -10.24 -14.10 7.21
CA TYR A 46 -9.64 -13.33 6.13
C TYR A 46 -10.56 -12.22 5.66
N LYS A 47 -9.98 -11.06 5.35
CA LYS A 47 -10.71 -9.89 4.86
C LYS A 47 -10.09 -9.36 3.58
N VAL A 48 -10.96 -8.87 2.70
CA VAL A 48 -10.60 -8.20 1.46
C VAL A 48 -11.18 -6.81 1.52
N ILE A 49 -10.36 -5.81 1.25
CA ILE A 49 -10.80 -4.44 1.10
C ILE A 49 -10.60 -3.99 -0.33
N ARG A 50 -11.53 -3.17 -0.81
CA ARG A 50 -11.38 -2.38 -2.01
C ARG A 50 -11.68 -0.93 -1.71
N ILE A 51 -10.93 -0.06 -2.33
CA ILE A 51 -10.98 1.37 -2.11
C ILE A 51 -11.09 2.05 -3.47
N TYR A 52 -12.01 2.99 -3.55
CA TYR A 52 -12.27 3.83 -4.70
C TYR A 52 -11.74 5.24 -4.37
N PRO A 53 -10.45 5.50 -4.63
CA PRO A 53 -9.87 6.81 -4.40
C PRO A 53 -10.50 7.81 -5.37
N THR A 54 -10.98 8.94 -4.86
CA THR A 54 -11.43 10.05 -5.69
C THR A 54 -10.72 11.33 -5.26
N SER A 55 -10.76 12.37 -6.10
CA SER A 55 -10.13 13.67 -5.79
C SER A 55 -10.81 14.42 -4.64
N SER A 56 -12.00 13.98 -4.20
CA SER A 56 -12.79 14.63 -3.15
C SER A 56 -12.98 13.72 -1.94
N ILE A 57 -13.67 12.59 -2.10
CA ILE A 57 -14.02 11.66 -1.02
C ILE A 57 -13.77 10.24 -1.51
N SER A 58 -12.78 9.58 -0.90
CA SER A 58 -12.56 8.14 -1.13
C SER A 58 -13.73 7.35 -0.54
N SER A 59 -14.07 6.21 -1.14
CA SER A 59 -14.98 5.24 -0.53
C SER A 59 -14.31 3.88 -0.44
N ALA A 60 -14.69 3.07 0.53
CA ALA A 60 -14.11 1.74 0.73
C ALA A 60 -15.18 0.74 1.15
N GLU A 61 -14.97 -0.50 0.75
CA GLU A 61 -15.81 -1.63 1.12
C GLU A 61 -14.93 -2.81 1.55
N VAL A 62 -15.36 -3.50 2.59
CA VAL A 62 -14.71 -4.69 3.13
C VAL A 62 -15.61 -5.91 2.94
N CYS A 63 -15.01 -7.04 2.60
CA CYS A 63 -15.65 -8.34 2.55
C CYS A 63 -14.87 -9.29 3.46
N THR A 64 -15.55 -9.88 4.43
CA THR A 64 -15.01 -10.98 5.24
C THR A 64 -15.30 -12.29 4.53
N LEU A 65 -14.27 -13.11 4.38
CA LEU A 65 -14.37 -14.41 3.76
C LEU A 65 -15.35 -15.29 4.56
N GLY A 66 -16.20 -16.03 3.84
CA GLY A 66 -17.27 -16.85 4.45
C GLY A 66 -18.59 -16.10 4.66
N LEU A 67 -18.61 -14.77 4.80
CA LEU A 67 -19.87 -14.00 4.93
C LEU A 67 -20.50 -13.64 3.58
N GLY A 68 -19.71 -13.62 2.51
CA GLY A 68 -20.20 -13.46 1.13
C GLY A 68 -20.91 -12.13 0.85
N LYS A 69 -20.56 -11.06 1.58
CA LYS A 69 -21.14 -9.72 1.40
C LYS A 69 -20.08 -8.64 1.54
N TRP A 70 -20.23 -7.57 0.75
CA TRP A 70 -19.47 -6.33 0.90
C TRP A 70 -20.20 -5.41 1.86
N ARG A 71 -19.45 -4.76 2.76
CA ARG A 71 -19.94 -3.73 3.67
C ARG A 71 -19.14 -2.45 3.47
N ARG A 72 -19.81 -1.30 3.47
CA ARG A 72 -19.19 0.01 3.37
C ARG A 72 -18.46 0.38 4.66
N ILE A 73 -17.35 1.08 4.51
CA ILE A 73 -16.63 1.77 5.59
C ILE A 73 -17.02 3.25 5.54
N GLU A 74 -17.37 3.85 6.68
CA GLU A 74 -17.87 5.23 6.75
C GLU A 74 -16.71 6.26 6.81
N ASP A 75 -15.70 6.00 7.65
CA ASP A 75 -14.61 6.94 7.92
C ASP A 75 -13.39 6.72 7.01
N VAL A 76 -13.59 6.94 5.70
CA VAL A 76 -12.50 6.79 4.71
C VAL A 76 -11.80 8.13 4.50
N PRO A 77 -10.49 8.25 4.74
CA PRO A 77 -9.76 9.48 4.47
C PRO A 77 -9.68 9.75 2.97
N SER A 78 -9.60 11.03 2.60
CA SER A 78 -9.40 11.44 1.21
C SER A 78 -7.92 11.31 0.84
N PHE A 79 -7.64 10.52 -0.19
CA PHE A 79 -6.29 10.32 -0.73
C PHE A 79 -6.36 9.96 -2.21
N ARG A 80 -5.26 10.20 -2.92
CA ARG A 80 -5.13 9.85 -4.35
C ARG A 80 -4.29 8.59 -4.50
N ASN A 81 -4.66 7.78 -5.47
CA ASN A 81 -3.89 6.59 -5.84
C ASN A 81 -2.48 7.00 -6.31
N TYR A 82 -1.46 6.27 -5.86
CA TYR A 82 -0.11 6.34 -6.39
C TYR A 82 0.35 4.96 -6.86
N SER A 83 0.41 3.99 -5.94
CA SER A 83 0.75 2.60 -6.24
C SER A 83 -0.40 1.68 -5.85
N PRO A 84 -0.80 0.72 -6.70
CA PRO A 84 -1.80 -0.28 -6.35
C PRO A 84 -1.25 -1.37 -5.41
N VAL A 85 0.06 -1.40 -5.18
CA VAL A 85 0.71 -2.41 -4.32
C VAL A 85 0.25 -2.25 -2.88
N CYS A 86 -0.15 -3.36 -2.27
CA CYS A 86 -0.61 -3.44 -0.90
C CYS A 86 0.32 -4.34 -0.10
N GLU A 87 0.76 -3.84 1.06
CA GLU A 87 1.63 -4.56 1.97
C GLU A 87 0.88 -4.92 3.26
N PHE A 88 0.93 -6.19 3.68
CA PHE A 88 0.29 -6.66 4.91
C PHE A 88 1.33 -6.85 6.01
N VAL A 89 1.20 -6.08 7.08
CA VAL A 89 2.10 -6.17 8.24
C VAL A 89 1.39 -5.72 9.50
N ASN A 90 1.68 -6.37 10.63
CA ASN A 90 1.12 -6.02 11.94
C ASN A 90 -0.42 -5.88 11.95
N GLY A 91 -1.11 -6.84 11.34
CA GLY A 91 -2.58 -6.89 11.25
C GLY A 91 -3.21 -5.78 10.38
N SER A 92 -2.40 -5.02 9.64
CA SER A 92 -2.84 -3.88 8.87
C SER A 92 -2.36 -3.95 7.42
N LEU A 93 -3.20 -3.46 6.52
CA LEU A 93 -2.91 -3.29 5.09
C LEU A 93 -2.35 -1.90 4.84
N HIS A 94 -1.35 -1.77 3.98
CA HIS A 94 -0.64 -0.51 3.72
C HIS A 94 -0.54 -0.21 2.24
N TRP A 95 -0.79 1.05 1.89
CA TRP A 95 -0.63 1.57 0.53
C TRP A 95 0.14 2.87 0.54
N LEU A 96 0.98 3.05 -0.48
CA LEU A 96 1.62 4.33 -0.75
C LEU A 96 0.68 5.20 -1.58
N THR A 97 0.34 6.39 -1.08
CA THR A 97 -0.69 7.29 -1.66
C THR A 97 -0.25 8.75 -1.56
N PHE A 98 -1.06 9.66 -2.09
CA PHE A 98 -0.94 11.10 -1.80
C PHE A 98 -2.10 11.60 -0.95
N ASP A 99 -1.81 12.42 0.05
CA ASP A 99 -2.81 13.17 0.81
C ASP A 99 -3.41 14.32 -0.02
N LYS A 100 -4.36 15.04 0.57
CA LYS A 100 -5.01 16.22 -0.04
C LYS A 100 -4.06 17.37 -0.38
N ASN A 101 -2.91 17.44 0.29
CA ASN A 101 -1.89 18.47 0.13
C ASN A 101 -0.80 18.03 -0.85
N HIS A 102 -0.98 16.90 -1.56
CA HIS A 102 0.00 16.29 -2.45
C HIS A 102 1.27 15.79 -1.75
N ASN A 103 1.21 15.60 -0.42
CA ASN A 103 2.28 14.91 0.29
C ASN A 103 2.08 13.41 0.14
N MET A 104 3.17 12.74 -0.12
CA MET A 104 3.21 11.29 -0.20
C MET A 104 3.17 10.70 1.22
N VAL A 105 2.21 9.81 1.45
CA VAL A 105 1.92 9.22 2.75
C VAL A 105 1.66 7.73 2.62
N ILE A 106 1.84 7.00 3.72
CA ILE A 106 1.45 5.60 3.81
C ILE A 106 0.08 5.57 4.50
N VAL A 107 -0.93 5.10 3.80
CA VAL A 107 -2.25 4.87 4.38
C VAL A 107 -2.29 3.44 4.88
N SER A 108 -2.72 3.25 6.12
CA SER A 108 -2.92 1.94 6.74
C SER A 108 -4.41 1.66 6.93
N PHE A 109 -4.82 0.40 6.87
CA PHE A 109 -6.14 -0.06 7.30
C PHE A 109 -5.98 -1.27 8.22
N ASN A 110 -6.34 -1.11 9.48
CA ASN A 110 -6.25 -2.18 10.47
C ASN A 110 -7.45 -3.13 10.30
N LEU A 111 -7.19 -4.42 10.09
CA LEU A 111 -8.26 -5.37 9.74
C LEU A 111 -9.23 -5.63 10.89
N SER A 112 -8.74 -5.65 12.13
CA SER A 112 -9.52 -5.97 13.33
C SER A 112 -10.45 -4.82 13.74
N THR A 113 -9.91 -3.60 13.75
CA THR A 113 -10.66 -2.40 14.11
C THR A 113 -11.39 -1.76 12.92
N GLU A 114 -11.01 -2.15 11.71
CA GLU A 114 -11.51 -1.61 10.44
C GLU A 114 -11.37 -0.09 10.32
N LYS A 115 -10.31 0.44 10.91
CA LYS A 115 -10.00 1.88 10.90
C LYS A 115 -8.83 2.17 9.99
N PHE A 116 -8.96 3.29 9.28
CA PHE A 116 -7.86 3.86 8.54
C PHE A 116 -6.90 4.61 9.48
N GLY A 117 -5.63 4.57 9.14
CA GLY A 117 -4.56 5.35 9.75
C GLY A 117 -3.68 5.99 8.68
N ILE A 118 -2.94 7.00 9.09
CA ILE A 118 -1.92 7.64 8.24
C ILE A 118 -0.59 7.50 8.97
N ILE A 119 0.37 6.92 8.27
CA ILE A 119 1.75 6.82 8.71
C ILE A 119 2.55 7.84 7.90
N PRO A 120 3.20 8.80 8.57
CA PRO A 120 4.09 9.74 7.91
C PRO A 120 5.24 9.03 7.18
N SER A 121 5.54 9.53 5.99
CA SER A 121 6.74 9.17 5.24
C SER A 121 8.02 9.41 6.09
N PRO A 122 9.13 8.69 5.86
CA PRO A 122 10.44 8.92 6.50
C PRO A 122 11.00 10.36 6.40
N HIS A 123 10.30 11.29 5.75
CA HIS A 123 10.55 12.74 5.79
C HIS A 123 12.03 13.11 5.60
N VAL A 124 12.54 12.82 4.40
CA VAL A 124 13.77 13.45 3.92
C VAL A 124 13.35 14.48 2.89
N ALA A 125 13.69 15.74 3.13
CA ALA A 125 13.55 16.81 2.13
C ALA A 125 14.08 16.31 0.77
N ASN A 126 13.34 16.60 -0.31
CA ASN A 126 13.67 16.23 -1.69
C ASN A 126 13.67 14.73 -2.03
N THR A 127 13.13 13.86 -1.17
CA THR A 127 13.00 12.42 -1.48
C THR A 127 11.59 11.99 -1.86
N ASN A 128 11.48 11.31 -3.00
CA ASN A 128 10.24 10.69 -3.47
C ASN A 128 10.31 9.17 -3.21
N ILE A 129 9.40 8.64 -2.39
CA ILE A 129 9.21 7.20 -2.15
C ILE A 129 8.66 6.63 -3.45
N ARG A 130 9.26 5.53 -3.88
CA ARG A 130 8.85 4.80 -5.08
C ARG A 130 8.00 3.58 -4.73
N SER A 131 8.35 2.91 -3.64
CA SER A 131 7.67 1.73 -3.19
C SER A 131 7.81 1.56 -1.69
N ILE A 132 6.88 0.79 -1.14
CA ILE A 132 6.96 0.23 0.19
C ILE A 132 7.07 -1.29 0.08
N GLY A 133 7.59 -1.93 1.13
CA GLY A 133 7.65 -3.38 1.26
C GLY A 133 7.63 -3.78 2.73
N VAL A 134 7.63 -5.09 2.99
CA VAL A 134 7.74 -5.68 4.33
C VAL A 134 8.93 -6.63 4.36
N LEU A 135 9.71 -6.60 5.44
CA LEU A 135 10.73 -7.61 5.70
C LEU A 135 10.08 -8.79 6.43
N GLU A 136 10.16 -10.01 5.89
CA GLU A 136 9.49 -11.19 6.46
C GLU A 136 9.99 -11.55 7.86
N ASP A 137 11.31 -11.53 8.05
CA ASP A 137 11.95 -11.83 9.34
C ASP A 137 11.77 -10.73 10.40
N CYS A 138 11.30 -9.56 10.00
CA CYS A 138 11.11 -8.43 10.89
C CYS A 138 9.98 -7.55 10.35
N PRO A 139 8.73 -7.67 10.84
CA PRO A 139 7.53 -7.09 10.25
C PRO A 139 7.56 -5.56 10.33
N ARG A 140 8.38 -4.96 9.47
CA ARG A 140 8.72 -3.55 9.39
C ARG A 140 8.47 -3.11 7.98
N ILE A 141 7.87 -1.93 7.88
CA ILE A 141 7.68 -1.27 6.60
C ILE A 141 9.03 -0.73 6.17
N VAL A 142 9.39 -1.02 4.93
CA VAL A 142 10.52 -0.42 4.26
C VAL A 142 10.05 0.53 3.18
N SER A 143 10.88 1.51 2.88
CA SER A 143 10.60 2.55 1.90
C SER A 143 11.83 2.76 1.04
N LEU A 144 11.64 2.73 -0.28
CA LEU A 144 12.68 3.06 -1.25
C LEU A 144 12.48 4.47 -1.75
N THR A 145 13.47 5.33 -1.50
CA THR A 145 13.40 6.74 -1.89
C THR A 145 14.48 7.12 -2.89
N TYR A 146 14.24 8.20 -3.62
CA TYR A 146 15.19 8.79 -4.55
C TYR A 146 15.72 10.12 -4.02
N ASN A 147 17.04 10.34 -4.03
CA ASN A 147 17.67 11.59 -3.63
C ASN A 147 18.51 12.21 -4.77
N ARG A 148 18.16 13.44 -5.20
CA ARG A 148 18.90 14.19 -6.23
C ARG A 148 20.08 14.99 -5.73
N ASP A 149 20.04 15.42 -4.48
CA ASP A 149 20.98 16.41 -3.94
C ASP A 149 22.36 15.80 -3.66
N LEU A 150 22.48 14.47 -3.71
CA LEU A 150 23.73 13.73 -3.55
C LEU A 150 24.51 13.56 -4.87
N ILE A 151 23.97 14.06 -5.99
CA ILE A 151 24.60 13.98 -7.30
C ILE A 151 25.27 15.33 -7.59
N ASN A 152 26.61 15.35 -7.60
CA ASN A 152 27.39 16.56 -7.89
C ASN A 152 27.07 17.13 -9.29
N ASP A 153 27.21 18.46 -9.39
CA ASP A 153 26.84 19.45 -10.45
C ASP A 153 27.32 19.19 -11.92
N GLY A 154 27.32 17.94 -12.38
CA GLY A 154 27.70 17.54 -13.75
C GLY A 154 26.52 17.23 -14.67
N ILE A 155 26.80 17.05 -15.97
CA ILE A 155 25.80 16.70 -17.00
C ILE A 155 25.10 15.39 -16.59
N ILE A 156 23.84 15.53 -16.18
CA ILE A 156 22.97 14.50 -15.62
C ILE A 156 22.65 13.47 -16.71
N SER A 157 22.93 12.19 -16.47
CA SER A 157 22.25 11.11 -17.19
C SER A 157 20.96 10.74 -16.46
N ASP A 158 19.92 10.32 -17.18
CA ASP A 158 18.68 9.74 -16.61
C ASP A 158 18.91 8.41 -15.86
N HIS A 159 20.17 8.07 -15.53
CA HIS A 159 20.58 6.83 -14.90
C HIS A 159 21.40 7.05 -13.62
N ASP A 160 21.82 8.28 -13.32
CA ASP A 160 22.52 8.61 -12.08
C ASP A 160 21.47 8.80 -10.98
N PHE A 161 21.04 7.71 -10.35
CA PHE A 161 20.08 7.77 -9.25
C PHE A 161 20.65 7.14 -7.98
N ILE A 162 20.49 7.85 -6.87
CA ILE A 162 20.77 7.33 -5.53
C ILE A 162 19.44 6.88 -4.93
N MET A 163 19.36 5.58 -4.66
CA MET A 163 18.27 4.99 -3.90
C MET A 163 18.65 4.85 -2.44
N GLU A 164 17.72 5.17 -1.55
CA GLU A 164 17.90 4.98 -0.11
C GLU A 164 16.85 4.00 0.40
N LEU A 165 17.28 2.99 1.16
CA LEU A 165 16.40 2.08 1.87
C LEU A 165 16.22 2.56 3.30
N TRP A 166 14.99 2.93 3.61
CA TRP A 166 14.56 3.36 4.92
C TRP A 166 13.75 2.25 5.58
N VAL A 167 13.98 2.02 6.87
CA VAL A 167 13.29 1.00 7.66
C VAL A 167 12.64 1.64 8.87
N MET A 168 11.35 1.38 9.08
CA MET A 168 10.65 1.83 10.28
C MET A 168 10.94 0.86 11.43
N LYS A 169 11.78 1.26 12.38
CA LYS A 169 12.22 0.37 13.46
C LYS A 169 11.09 0.05 14.45
N ASN A 170 10.23 1.03 14.73
CA ASN A 170 9.06 0.90 15.59
C ASN A 170 7.81 1.21 14.76
N TYR A 171 6.94 0.23 14.60
CA TYR A 171 5.75 0.35 13.77
C TYR A 171 4.87 1.57 14.15
N GLY A 172 4.48 2.36 13.16
CA GLY A 172 3.69 3.58 13.31
C GLY A 172 4.41 4.81 13.87
N VAL A 173 5.70 4.70 14.25
CA VAL A 173 6.47 5.81 14.85
C VAL A 173 7.35 6.47 13.80
N GLN A 174 7.02 7.71 13.43
CA GLN A 174 7.73 8.47 12.39
C GLN A 174 9.22 8.64 12.72
N GLU A 175 9.57 8.93 13.97
CA GLU A 175 10.95 9.16 14.40
C GLU A 175 11.80 7.88 14.36
N SER A 176 11.17 6.73 14.18
CA SER A 176 11.86 5.43 14.13
C SER A 176 12.35 5.04 12.74
N TRP A 177 12.07 5.85 11.72
CA TRP A 177 12.62 5.65 10.39
C TRP A 177 14.13 5.85 10.40
N THR A 178 14.87 4.81 10.02
CA THR A 178 16.33 4.87 9.88
C THR A 178 16.74 4.49 8.47
N LYS A 179 17.72 5.20 7.93
CA LYS A 179 18.36 4.85 6.65
C LYS A 179 19.34 3.70 6.90
N GLU A 180 19.12 2.57 6.25
CA GLU A 180 19.97 1.38 6.41
C GLU A 180 20.95 1.20 5.26
N TYR A 181 20.51 1.52 4.03
CA TYR A 181 21.32 1.31 2.83
C TYR A 181 21.18 2.46 1.85
N VAL A 182 22.24 2.67 1.07
CA VAL A 182 22.30 3.61 -0.05
C VAL A 182 22.84 2.86 -1.25
N PHE A 183 22.12 2.92 -2.36
CA PHE A 183 22.49 2.28 -3.62
C PHE A 183 22.68 3.36 -4.68
N ALA A 184 23.86 3.41 -5.31
CA ALA A 184 24.10 4.27 -6.46
C ALA A 184 23.87 3.49 -7.77
N ASN A 185 23.36 4.18 -8.80
CA ASN A 185 23.19 3.65 -10.15
C ASN A 185 22.34 2.38 -10.23
N ALA A 186 21.36 2.26 -9.33
CA ALA A 186 20.50 1.08 -9.25
C ALA A 186 19.16 1.35 -9.97
N ILE A 187 18.68 0.35 -10.72
CA ILE A 187 17.35 0.39 -11.33
C ILE A 187 16.32 0.37 -10.19
N PRO A 188 15.25 1.19 -10.23
CA PRO A 188 14.25 1.30 -9.16
C PRO A 188 13.29 0.10 -9.08
N THR A 189 13.85 -1.10 -9.21
CA THR A 189 13.18 -2.38 -9.01
C THR A 189 14.08 -3.21 -8.09
N LEU A 190 14.00 -2.95 -6.80
CA LEU A 190 14.60 -3.82 -5.79
C LEU A 190 13.56 -4.88 -5.44
N PHE A 191 13.89 -6.13 -5.77
CA PHE A 191 13.27 -7.27 -5.13
C PHE A 191 13.95 -7.43 -3.78
N PHE A 192 13.19 -7.25 -2.69
CA PHE A 192 13.69 -7.62 -1.38
C PHE A 192 13.84 -9.14 -1.38
N LEU A 193 15.07 -9.63 -1.25
CA LEU A 193 15.29 -11.05 -0.98
C LEU A 193 14.74 -11.30 0.42
N LEU A 194 13.62 -12.01 0.41
CA LEU A 194 12.91 -12.60 1.54
C LEU A 194 13.83 -13.62 2.22
#